data_AF-A0A2V9XKA3-F1
#
_entry.id   AF-A0A2V9XKA3-F1
#
_cell.length_a   1.000
_cell.length_b   1.000
_cell.length_c   1.000
_cell.angle_alpha   90.00
_cell.angle_beta   90.00
_cell.angle_gamma   90.00
#
_symmetry.space_group_name_H-M   'P 1'
#
loop_
_entity.id
_entity.type
_entity.pdbx_description
1 polymer ?
#
loop_
_entity_poly.entity_id
_entity_poly.type
_entity_poly.pdbx_seq_one_letter_code
_entity_poly.pdbx_strand_id
1 'polypeptide(L)'
;MGRSMMWVTDQTPHGWACSQCEWNFPTPTLLTGQDAKSAYDRLASAKFREHDCTSYRERQGPPPPDSFVQRIRELVKRGFKPKDAVDLLLQEVMLEHRKDPKIVEQARSEAEDFLRRLRDGII
;
A
#
# COMPACT_ATOMS: atom_id res chain seq x y z
N MET A 1 18.00 -20.23 0.12
CA MET A 1 18.04 -18.80 0.51
C MET A 1 17.04 -18.58 1.63
N GLY A 2 17.47 -18.12 2.81
CA GLY A 2 16.60 -17.93 3.98
C GLY A 2 15.92 -16.55 3.97
N ARG A 3 14.73 -16.44 4.57
CA ARG A 3 14.08 -15.15 4.82
C ARG A 3 14.89 -14.33 5.82
N SER A 4 14.98 -13.03 5.59
CA SER A 4 15.69 -12.07 6.45
C SER A 4 14.76 -10.92 6.82
N MET A 5 15.03 -10.33 7.98
CA MET A 5 14.38 -9.10 8.42
C MET A 5 15.16 -7.91 7.86
N MET A 6 14.47 -6.95 7.26
CA MET A 6 15.05 -5.76 6.63
C MET A 6 14.40 -4.51 7.19
N TRP A 7 15.19 -3.45 7.40
CA TRP A 7 14.67 -2.16 7.78
C TRP A 7 14.22 -1.39 6.53
N VAL A 8 12.95 -0.95 6.50
CA VAL A 8 12.38 -0.23 5.35
C VAL A 8 12.08 1.21 5.75
N THR A 9 12.68 2.16 5.02
CA THR A 9 12.47 3.61 5.18
C THR A 9 11.63 4.23 4.06
N ASP A 10 11.44 3.52 2.96
CA ASP A 10 10.79 4.06 1.76
C ASP A 10 9.26 3.98 1.82
N GLN A 11 8.71 3.23 2.78
CA GLN A 11 7.28 3.08 3.02
C GLN A 11 6.89 3.76 4.34
N THR A 12 5.75 4.45 4.37
CA THR A 12 5.15 4.96 5.60
C THR A 12 4.02 4.03 6.02
N PRO A 13 4.09 3.38 7.21
CA PRO A 13 5.05 3.61 8.29
C PRO A 13 6.40 2.89 8.06
N HIS A 14 7.49 3.53 8.47
CA HIS A 14 8.82 2.91 8.48
C HIS A 14 8.90 1.78 9.50
N GLY A 15 9.68 0.74 9.25
CA GLY A 15 9.83 -0.35 10.22
C GLY A 15 10.51 -1.59 9.69
N TRP A 16 10.33 -2.70 10.42
CA TRP A 16 10.89 -3.99 10.06
C TRP A 16 9.99 -4.70 9.06
N ALA A 17 10.57 -5.26 8.00
CA ALA A 17 9.84 -6.03 6.99
C ALA A 17 10.52 -7.36 6.69
N CYS A 18 9.77 -8.27 6.09
CA CYS A 18 10.28 -9.56 5.61
C CYS A 18 10.80 -9.44 4.17
N SER A 19 11.94 -10.06 3.86
CA SER A 19 12.48 -10.07 2.49
C SER A 19 11.73 -10.95 1.49
N GLN A 20 10.79 -11.77 1.95
CA GLN A 20 10.08 -12.75 1.11
C GLN A 20 8.57 -12.53 1.03
N CYS A 21 8.02 -11.63 1.85
CA CYS A 21 6.60 -11.27 1.82
C CYS A 21 6.41 -9.82 2.29
N GLU A 22 5.21 -9.29 2.12
CA GLU A 22 4.87 -7.92 2.52
C GLU A 22 4.57 -7.77 4.02
N TRP A 23 5.10 -8.68 4.86
CA TRP A 23 4.99 -8.56 6.31
C TRP A 23 5.77 -7.33 6.75
N ASN A 24 5.10 -6.45 7.49
CA ASN A 24 5.69 -5.27 8.09
C ASN A 24 5.33 -5.18 9.58
N PHE A 25 6.27 -4.65 10.35
CA PHE A 25 6.10 -4.28 11.75
C PHE A 25 6.42 -2.78 11.83
N PRO A 26 5.40 -1.92 11.86
CA PRO A 26 5.60 -0.49 11.79
C PRO A 26 6.19 0.06 13.09
N THR A 27 7.07 1.05 12.98
CA THR A 27 7.69 1.71 14.12
C THR A 27 6.67 2.63 14.80
N PRO A 28 6.37 2.44 16.09
CA PRO A 28 5.59 3.40 16.87
C PRO A 28 6.17 4.81 16.81
N THR A 29 5.31 5.82 16.65
CA THR A 29 5.68 7.24 16.54
C THR A 29 6.36 7.84 17.78
N LEU A 30 6.40 7.12 18.90
CA LEU A 30 6.90 7.60 20.20
C LEU A 30 8.09 6.79 20.75
N LEU A 31 8.83 6.10 19.89
CA LEU A 31 10.06 5.39 20.28
C LEU A 31 11.24 6.38 20.40
N THR A 32 11.35 7.07 21.54
CA THR A 32 12.42 8.07 21.78
C THR A 32 13.58 7.54 22.64
N GLY A 33 13.39 6.43 23.35
CA GLY A 33 14.41 5.84 24.24
C GLY A 33 15.18 4.65 23.63
N GLN A 34 16.47 4.53 23.96
CA GLN A 34 17.32 3.40 23.53
C GLN A 34 16.80 2.04 24.01
N ASP A 35 16.26 1.99 25.23
CA ASP A 35 15.62 0.79 25.78
C ASP A 35 14.35 0.45 25.02
N ALA A 36 13.57 1.46 24.63
CA ALA A 36 12.35 1.29 23.88
C ALA A 36 12.64 0.76 22.47
N LYS A 37 13.70 1.27 21.81
CA LYS A 37 14.19 0.73 20.53
C LYS A 37 14.66 -0.72 20.66
N SER A 38 15.42 -1.03 21.69
CA SER A 38 15.90 -2.39 21.95
C SER A 38 14.74 -3.37 22.22
N ALA A 39 13.72 -2.93 22.96
CA ALA A 39 12.51 -3.73 23.19
C ALA A 39 11.72 -3.93 21.90
N TYR A 40 11.60 -2.88 21.08
CA TYR A 40 10.97 -2.95 19.77
C TYR A 40 11.67 -3.95 18.84
N ASP A 41 13.01 -3.91 18.74
CA ASP A 41 13.77 -4.84 17.90
C ASP A 41 13.62 -6.30 18.36
N ARG A 42 13.59 -6.53 19.68
CA ARG A 42 13.32 -7.87 20.25
C ARG A 42 11.92 -8.35 19.92
N LEU A 43 10.91 -7.49 20.06
CA LEU A 43 9.52 -7.81 19.76
C LEU A 43 9.34 -8.10 18.26
N ALA A 44 9.93 -7.27 17.40
CA ALA A 44 9.93 -7.49 15.96
C ALA A 44 10.57 -8.82 15.60
N SER A 45 11.71 -9.17 16.22
CA SER A 45 12.39 -10.45 16.01
C SER A 45 11.52 -11.65 16.41
N ALA A 46 10.84 -11.57 17.56
CA ALA A 46 9.89 -12.60 17.99
C ALA A 46 8.73 -12.75 17.00
N LYS A 47 8.10 -11.63 16.59
CA LYS A 47 7.01 -11.63 15.62
C LYS A 47 7.43 -12.12 14.24
N PHE A 48 8.66 -11.84 13.83
CA PHE A 48 9.24 -12.38 12.60
C PHE A 48 9.47 -13.90 12.66
N ARG A 49 9.74 -14.46 13.83
CA ARG A 49 9.82 -15.93 13.96
C ARG A 49 8.44 -16.58 13.95
N GLU A 50 7.45 -15.91 14.55
CA GLU A 50 6.06 -16.37 14.61
C GLU A 50 5.34 -16.30 13.25
N HIS A 51 5.65 -15.32 12.40
CA HIS A 51 4.95 -15.20 11.12
C HIS A 51 5.34 -16.33 10.16
N ASP A 52 4.36 -16.83 9.41
CA ASP A 52 4.55 -17.73 8.28
C ASP A 52 4.34 -16.95 6.98
N CYS A 53 5.32 -16.96 6.08
CA CYS A 53 5.27 -16.17 4.86
C CYS A 53 4.14 -16.64 3.93
N THR A 54 3.89 -17.95 3.87
CA THR A 54 2.88 -18.55 3.00
C THR A 54 1.48 -18.13 3.45
N SER A 55 1.17 -18.37 4.74
CA SER A 55 -0.10 -17.99 5.36
C SER A 55 -0.34 -16.48 5.33
N TYR A 56 0.72 -15.67 5.46
CA TYR A 56 0.61 -14.22 5.39
C TYR A 56 0.21 -13.75 3.99
N ARG A 57 0.82 -14.32 2.93
CA ARG A 57 0.45 -14.01 1.54
C ARG A 57 -0.98 -14.47 1.21
N GLU A 58 -1.39 -15.63 1.71
CA GLU A 58 -2.76 -16.11 1.54
C GLU A 58 -3.79 -15.21 2.22
N ARG A 59 -3.48 -14.70 3.43
CA ARG A 59 -4.34 -13.75 4.16
C ARG A 59 -4.42 -12.37 3.53
N GLN A 60 -3.34 -11.91 2.90
CA GLN A 60 -3.37 -10.66 2.13
C GLN A 60 -4.22 -10.78 0.86
N GLY A 61 -4.59 -12.01 0.48
CA GLY A 61 -5.23 -12.28 -0.80
C GLY A 61 -4.27 -11.97 -1.96
N PRO A 62 -4.66 -12.30 -3.19
CA PRO A 62 -4.03 -11.64 -4.33
C PRO A 62 -4.09 -10.12 -4.10
N PRO A 63 -3.00 -9.36 -4.40
CA PRO A 63 -3.09 -7.91 -4.38
C PRO A 63 -4.34 -7.52 -5.17
N PRO A 64 -5.21 -6.64 -4.63
CA PRO A 64 -6.39 -6.21 -5.38
C PRO A 64 -5.87 -5.76 -6.75
N PRO A 65 -6.44 -6.29 -7.85
CA PRO A 65 -5.88 -6.10 -9.19
C PRO A 65 -5.69 -4.60 -9.39
N ASP A 66 -4.43 -4.16 -9.48
CA ASP A 66 -3.95 -2.76 -9.63
C ASP A 66 -5.08 -1.72 -9.57
N SER A 67 -5.76 -1.61 -8.43
CA SER A 67 -7.11 -1.05 -8.46
C SER A 67 -6.96 0.45 -8.61
N PHE A 68 -7.39 0.97 -9.74
CA PHE A 68 -7.40 2.40 -10.06
C PHE A 68 -8.00 3.21 -8.89
N VAL A 69 -9.03 2.67 -8.25
CA VAL A 69 -9.66 3.23 -7.05
C VAL A 69 -8.71 3.36 -5.86
N GLN A 70 -7.83 2.39 -5.63
CA GLN A 70 -6.83 2.46 -4.55
C GLN A 70 -5.77 3.53 -4.85
N ARG A 71 -5.29 3.61 -6.10
CA ARG A 71 -4.38 4.68 -6.52
C ARG A 71 -5.01 6.07 -6.34
N ILE A 72 -6.29 6.23 -6.70
CA ILE A 72 -7.04 7.48 -6.44
C ILE A 72 -7.13 7.78 -4.94
N ARG A 73 -7.45 6.78 -4.10
CA ARG A 73 -7.53 6.97 -2.64
C ARG A 73 -6.21 7.41 -2.03
N GLU A 74 -5.08 6.85 -2.47
CA GLU A 74 -3.77 7.25 -1.99
C GLU A 74 -3.44 8.69 -2.37
N LEU A 75 -3.80 9.13 -3.58
CA LEU A 75 -3.67 10.54 -3.97
C LEU A 75 -4.55 11.44 -3.09
N VAL A 76 -5.79 11.05 -2.81
CA VAL A 76 -6.68 11.80 -1.91
C VAL A 76 -6.11 11.90 -0.50
N LYS A 77 -5.56 10.80 0.06
CA LYS A 77 -4.90 10.80 1.38
C LYS A 77 -3.69 11.74 1.43
N ARG A 78 -2.99 11.93 0.31
CA ARG A 78 -1.87 12.89 0.18
C ARG A 78 -2.34 14.34 0.08
N GLY A 79 -3.64 14.60 0.10
CA GLY A 79 -4.24 15.94 0.11
C GLY A 79 -4.71 16.44 -1.25
N PHE A 80 -4.66 15.61 -2.30
CA PHE A 80 -5.23 15.97 -3.59
C PHE A 80 -6.75 15.96 -3.53
N LYS A 81 -7.40 16.87 -4.26
CA LYS A 81 -8.86 16.81 -4.39
C LYS A 81 -9.23 15.55 -5.18
N PRO A 82 -10.37 14.91 -4.88
CA PRO A 82 -10.79 13.68 -5.56
C PRO A 82 -10.82 13.77 -7.10
N LYS A 83 -11.21 14.92 -7.64
CA LYS A 83 -11.20 15.17 -9.08
C LYS A 83 -9.76 15.24 -9.63
N ASP A 84 -8.89 16.00 -8.97
CA ASP A 84 -7.49 16.13 -9.38
C ASP A 84 -6.74 14.79 -9.28
N ALA A 85 -7.07 13.97 -8.27
CA ALA A 85 -6.53 12.62 -8.11
C ALA A 85 -6.94 11.67 -9.25
N VAL A 86 -8.19 11.78 -9.72
CA VAL A 86 -8.67 11.04 -10.89
C VAL A 86 -7.97 11.49 -12.16
N ASP A 87 -7.84 12.80 -12.38
CA ASP A 87 -7.20 13.33 -13.58
C ASP A 87 -5.73 12.92 -13.66
N LEU A 88 -5.01 12.96 -12.53
CA LEU A 88 -3.63 12.47 -12.42
C LEU A 88 -3.52 10.97 -12.71
N LEU A 89 -4.41 10.15 -12.13
CA LEU A 89 -4.44 8.72 -12.40
C LEU A 89 -4.62 8.45 -13.90
N LEU A 90 -5.59 9.09 -14.55
CA LEU A 90 -5.86 8.85 -15.96
C LEU A 90 -4.67 9.23 -16.84
N GLN A 91 -3.96 10.30 -16.51
CA GLN A 91 -2.71 10.66 -17.18
C GLN A 91 -1.63 9.59 -16.99
N GLU A 92 -1.43 9.08 -15.77
CA GLU A 92 -0.49 7.99 -15.49
C GLU A 92 -0.84 6.73 -16.29
N VAL A 93 -2.10 6.31 -16.26
CA VAL A 93 -2.58 5.11 -16.98
C VAL A 93 -2.43 5.27 -18.49
N MET A 94 -2.72 6.44 -19.04
CA MET A 94 -2.52 6.72 -20.47
C MET A 94 -1.05 6.63 -20.89
N LEU A 95 -0.12 6.97 -19.99
CA LEU A 95 1.33 6.86 -20.23
C LEU A 95 1.80 5.40 -20.11
N GLU A 96 1.35 4.70 -19.06
CA GLU A 96 1.69 3.30 -18.75
C GLU A 96 1.12 2.33 -19.81
N HIS A 97 -0.13 2.52 -20.20
CA HIS A 97 -0.92 1.61 -21.02
C HIS A 97 -1.26 2.17 -22.41
N ARG A 98 -0.42 3.06 -22.96
CA ARG A 98 -0.65 3.71 -24.27
C ARG A 98 -1.01 2.75 -25.42
N LYS A 99 -0.53 1.51 -25.36
CA LYS A 99 -0.73 0.47 -26.39
C LYS A 99 -1.97 -0.40 -26.13
N ASP A 100 -2.60 -0.27 -24.96
CA ASP A 100 -3.78 -1.05 -24.57
C ASP A 100 -4.96 -0.11 -24.24
N PRO A 101 -5.79 0.24 -25.24
CA PRO A 101 -6.91 1.14 -25.04
C PRO A 101 -8.00 0.56 -24.12
N LYS A 102 -8.03 -0.76 -23.90
CA LYS A 102 -9.03 -1.39 -23.02
C LYS A 102 -8.76 -1.05 -21.56
N ILE A 103 -7.49 -1.05 -21.17
CA ILE A 103 -7.08 -0.70 -19.80
C ILE A 103 -7.33 0.78 -19.53
N VAL A 104 -7.07 1.64 -20.51
CA VAL A 104 -7.36 3.08 -20.39
C VAL A 104 -8.87 3.33 -20.17
N GLU A 105 -9.74 2.65 -20.93
CA GLU A 105 -11.19 2.81 -20.72
C GLU A 105 -11.72 2.15 -19.46
N GLN A 106 -11.10 1.05 -19.02
CA GLN A 106 -11.42 0.48 -17.72
C GLN A 106 -11.08 1.47 -16.59
N ALA A 107 -9.90 2.09 -16.62
CA ALA A 107 -9.50 3.09 -15.64
C ALA A 107 -10.44 4.29 -15.62
N ARG A 108 -10.88 4.74 -16.79
CA ARG A 108 -11.87 5.82 -16.92
C ARG A 108 -13.20 5.43 -16.27
N SER A 109 -13.73 4.26 -16.59
CA SER A 109 -15.00 3.79 -16.03
C SER A 109 -14.94 3.65 -14.51
N GLU A 110 -13.84 3.12 -13.96
CA GLU A 110 -13.66 2.97 -12.51
C GLU A 110 -13.48 4.32 -11.80
N ALA A 111 -12.79 5.26 -12.43
CA ALA A 111 -12.61 6.61 -11.90
C ALA A 111 -13.92 7.42 -11.87
N GLU A 112 -14.75 7.28 -12.91
CA GLU A 112 -16.08 7.89 -12.96
C GLU A 112 -17.01 7.30 -11.90
N ASP A 113 -17.00 5.98 -11.71
CA ASP A 113 -17.77 5.31 -10.64
C ASP A 113 -17.30 5.76 -9.25
N PHE A 114 -15.99 5.91 -9.04
CA PHE A 114 -15.46 6.45 -7.79
C PHE A 114 -16.01 7.86 -7.48
N LEU A 115 -15.97 8.79 -8.46
CA LEU A 115 -16.49 10.14 -8.24
C LEU A 115 -18.00 10.15 -7.99
N ARG A 116 -18.74 9.26 -8.64
CA ARG A 116 -20.17 9.09 -8.40
C ARG A 116 -20.43 8.62 -6.97
N ARG A 117 -19.78 7.53 -6.54
CA ARG A 117 -19.95 6.96 -5.20
C ARG A 117 -19.53 7.92 -4.10
N LEU A 118 -18.50 8.75 -4.36
CA LEU A 118 -18.05 9.80 -3.45
C LEU A 118 -19.13 10.89 -3.29
N ARG A 119 -19.76 11.29 -4.40
CA ARG A 119 -20.88 12.25 -4.37
C ARG A 119 -22.09 11.71 -3.61
N ASP A 120 -22.33 10.40 -3.74
CA ASP A 120 -23.42 9.70 -3.05
C ASP A 120 -23.09 9.40 -1.57
N GLY A 121 -21.87 9.70 -1.10
CA GLY A 121 -21.43 9.48 0.29
C GLY A 121 -21.26 8.01 0.68
N ILE A 122 -21.05 7.13 -0.30
CA ILE A 122 -20.99 5.67 -0.11
C ILE A 122 -19.56 5.18 0.24
N ILE A 123 -18.55 6.05 0.08
CA ILE A 123 -17.12 5.75 0.27
C ILE A 123 -16.40 6.87 1.00
#